data_AF-A0A1Q4AWL2-F1
#
_entry.id   AF-A0A1Q4AWL2-F1
#
_cell.length_a   1.000
_cell.length_b   1.000
_cell.length_c   1.000
_cell.angle_alpha   90.00
_cell.angle_beta   90.00
_cell.angle_gamma   90.00
#
_symmetry.space_group_name_H-M   'P 1'
#
loop_
_entity.id
_entity.type
_entity.pdbx_description
1 polymer ?
#
loop_
_entity_poly.entity_id
_entity_poly.type
_entity_poly.pdbx_seq_one_letter_code
_entity_poly.pdbx_strand_id
1 'polypeptide(L)' 'MGIAFPAGAVSITTTDGDTVILRSCDLCGATVIEADATDLAFHKRWHRAQGSANWVDPLTGHVHSATGDPSD' A
#
# COMPACT_ATOMS: atom_id res chain seq x y z
N MET A 1 8.95 14.84 -10.69
CA MET A 1 8.74 13.55 -11.37
C MET A 1 8.07 12.63 -10.36
N GLY A 2 6.80 12.29 -10.55
CA GLY A 2 6.06 11.38 -9.65
C GLY A 2 6.34 9.92 -10.01
N ILE A 3 6.46 9.07 -8.99
CA ILE A 3 6.49 7.63 -9.19
C ILE A 3 5.07 7.18 -9.54
N ALA A 4 4.86 6.70 -10.76
CA ALA A 4 3.60 6.09 -11.15
C ALA A 4 3.59 4.64 -10.65
N PHE A 5 2.80 4.37 -9.62
CA PHE A 5 2.58 2.99 -9.19
C PHE A 5 1.62 2.30 -10.16
N PRO A 6 1.89 1.03 -10.56
CA PRO A 6 0.98 0.28 -11.40
C PRO A 6 -0.38 0.14 -10.71
N ALA A 7 -1.44 0.40 -11.46
CA ALA A 7 -2.80 0.15 -10.99
C ALA A 7 -3.03 -1.36 -10.94
N GLY A 8 -3.26 -1.91 -9.74
CA GLY A 8 -3.54 -3.32 -9.53
C GLY A 8 -2.36 -4.13 -9.00
N ALA A 9 -2.39 -5.43 -9.23
CA ALA A 9 -1.38 -6.36 -8.72
C ALA A 9 -0.25 -6.57 -9.74
N VAL A 10 0.98 -6.71 -9.24
CA VAL A 10 2.15 -7.09 -10.03
C VAL A 10 2.58 -8.49 -9.61
N SER A 11 2.74 -9.41 -10.55
CA SER A 11 3.31 -10.74 -10.28
C SER A 11 4.81 -10.74 -10.57
N ILE A 12 5.60 -11.28 -9.64
CA ILE A 12 7.02 -11.56 -9.86
C ILE A 12 7.22 -13.07 -9.78
N THR A 13 7.85 -13.64 -10.80
CA THR A 13 8.26 -15.04 -10.80
C THR A 13 9.76 -15.12 -10.51
N THR A 14 10.14 -15.91 -9.50
CA THR A 14 11.54 -16.16 -9.15
C THR A 14 12.19 -17.07 -10.19
N THR A 15 13.52 -17.13 -10.21
CA THR A 15 14.26 -18.07 -11.06
C THR A 15 13.93 -19.52 -10.76
N ASP A 16 13.46 -19.80 -9.55
CA ASP A 16 13.10 -21.14 -9.07
C ASP A 16 11.65 -21.51 -9.42
N GLY A 17 10.90 -20.58 -10.02
CA GLY A 17 9.52 -20.78 -10.50
C GLY A 17 8.43 -20.35 -9.52
N ASP A 18 8.79 -19.87 -8.33
CA ASP A 18 7.82 -19.34 -7.37
C ASP A 18 7.23 -18.03 -7.89
N THR A 19 5.92 -17.83 -7.71
CA THR A 19 5.28 -16.56 -8.07
C THR A 19 4.76 -15.87 -6.82
N VAL A 20 5.20 -14.61 -6.63
CA VAL A 20 4.68 -13.73 -5.58
C VAL A 20 3.83 -12.64 -6.21
N ILE A 21 2.74 -12.27 -5.53
CA ILE A 21 1.88 -11.17 -5.93
C ILE A 21 2.22 -9.97 -5.04
N LEU A 22 2.44 -8.83 -5.69
CA LEU A 22 2.69 -7.54 -5.06
C LEU A 22 1.50 -6.63 -5.27
N ARG A 23 1.13 -5.85 -4.25
CA ARG A 23 0.16 -4.77 -4.35
C ARG A 23 0.71 -3.50 -3.73
N SER A 24 0.47 -2.37 -4.37
CA SER A 24 0.78 -1.07 -3.77
C SER A 24 -0.30 -0.65 -2.78
N CYS A 25 0.11 -0.17 -1.62
CA CYS A 25 -0.78 0.48 -0.67
C CYS A 25 -1.09 1.89 -1.16
N ASP A 26 -2.37 2.14 -1.41
CA ASP A 26 -2.93 3.45 -1.77
C ASP A 26 -2.90 4.47 -0.62
N LEU A 27 -2.68 4.00 0.61
CA LEU A 27 -2.30 4.86 1.72
C LEU A 27 -0.82 5.19 1.54
N CYS A 28 0.12 4.50 2.16
CA CYS A 28 1.52 4.96 2.26
C CYS A 28 2.41 4.80 1.02
N GLY A 29 1.91 4.26 -0.10
CA GLY A 29 2.70 3.96 -1.30
C GLY A 29 3.59 2.72 -1.20
N ALA A 30 3.60 2.00 -0.07
CA ALA A 30 4.43 0.81 0.10
C ALA A 30 3.94 -0.37 -0.76
N THR A 31 4.87 -1.15 -1.31
CA THR A 31 4.55 -2.41 -1.96
C THR A 31 4.45 -3.53 -0.93
N VAL A 32 3.32 -4.22 -0.91
CA VAL A 32 3.01 -5.33 0.01
C VAL A 32 2.99 -6.64 -0.77
N ILE A 33 3.65 -7.67 -0.23
CA ILE A 33 3.64 -9.03 -0.77
C ILE A 33 2.40 -9.77 -0.23
N GLU A 34 1.65 -10.42 -1.11
CA GLU A 34 0.57 -11.35 -0.74
C GLU A 34 1.20 -12.68 -0.28
N ALA A 35 0.94 -13.07 0.98
CA ALA A 35 1.38 -14.32 1.59
C ALA A 35 0.35 -14.80 2.63
N ASP A 36 0.44 -16.06 3.06
CA ASP A 36 -0.57 -16.73 3.92
C ASP A 36 -1.01 -15.95 5.16
N ALA A 37 -0.13 -15.14 5.76
CA ALA A 37 -0.43 -14.37 6.98
C ALA A 37 -0.34 -12.84 6.79
N THR A 38 -0.03 -12.36 5.59
CA THR A 38 0.12 -10.93 5.31
C THR A 38 -0.35 -10.61 3.91
N ASP A 39 -1.24 -9.63 3.81
CA ASP A 39 -1.79 -9.14 2.56
C ASP A 39 -2.00 -7.63 2.66
N LEU A 40 -2.46 -7.02 1.56
CA LEU A 40 -2.80 -5.60 1.54
C LEU A 40 -3.85 -5.26 2.60
N ALA A 41 -4.80 -6.16 2.87
CA ALA A 41 -5.86 -5.93 3.86
C ALA A 41 -5.29 -5.87 5.29
N PHE A 42 -4.38 -6.77 5.63
CA PHE A 42 -3.63 -6.81 6.88
C PHE A 42 -2.79 -5.55 7.04
N HIS A 43 -2.07 -5.14 6.00
CA HIS A 43 -1.28 -3.91 6.02
C HIS A 43 -2.16 -2.67 6.28
N LYS A 44 -3.33 -2.58 5.63
CA LYS A 44 -4.32 -1.52 5.91
C LYS A 44 -4.88 -1.59 7.33
N ARG A 45 -5.09 -2.79 7.90
CA ARG A 45 -5.49 -2.94 9.32
C ARG A 45 -4.40 -2.46 10.27
N TRP A 46 -3.13 -2.75 9.97
CA TRP A 46 -1.99 -2.26 10.74
C TRP A 46 -1.94 -0.72 10.77
N HIS A 47 -2.15 -0.07 9.62
CA HIS A 47 -2.25 1.39 9.56
C HIS A 47 -3.34 1.96 10.47
N ARG A 48 -4.54 1.34 10.48
CA ARG A 48 -5.62 1.75 11.38
C ARG A 48 -5.25 1.56 12.85
N ALA A 49 -4.65 0.44 13.19
CA ALA A 49 -4.27 0.11 14.56
C ALA A 49 -3.18 1.04 15.12
N GLN A 50 -2.25 1.49 14.27
CA GLN A 50 -1.11 2.32 14.67
C GLN A 50 -1.34 3.82 14.46
N GLY A 51 -2.49 4.23 13.91
CA GLY A 51 -2.74 5.62 13.53
C GLY A 51 -1.82 6.14 12.41
N SER A 52 -1.04 5.26 11.76
CA SER A 52 -0.11 5.58 10.67
C SER A 52 -0.79 5.63 9.30
N ALA A 53 -2.12 5.58 9.29
CA ALA A 53 -2.92 5.72 8.08
C ALA A 53 -2.87 7.15 7.51
N ASN A 54 -2.36 8.09 8.32
CA ASN A 54 -2.03 9.43 7.88
C ASN A 54 -0.54 9.52 7.53
N TRP A 55 -0.20 10.00 6.34
CA TRP A 55 1.19 10.20 5.92
C TRP A 55 1.29 11.38 4.96
N VAL A 56 2.51 11.93 4.83
CA VAL A 56 2.79 13.06 3.94
C VAL A 56 3.55 12.55 2.74
N ASP A 57 3.03 12.81 1.54
CA ASP A 57 3.76 12.58 0.30
C ASP A 57 5.02 13.47 0.28
N PRO A 58 6.24 12.91 0.29
CA PRO A 58 7.46 13.71 0.32
C PRO A 58 7.71 14.49 -0.99
N LEU A 59 7.07 14.10 -2.10
CA LEU A 59 7.18 14.78 -3.39
C LEU A 59 6.20 15.94 -3.54
N THR A 60 4.99 15.80 -3.00
CA THR A 60 3.91 16.80 -3.19
C THR A 60 3.55 17.56 -1.92
N GLY A 61 3.99 17.10 -0.76
CA GLY A 61 3.60 17.63 0.55
C GLY A 61 2.15 17.31 0.93
N HIS A 62 1.42 16.53 0.12
CA HIS A 62 0.02 16.21 0.36
C HIS A 62 -0.11 15.27 1.58
N VAL A 63 -0.90 15.69 2.56
CA VAL A 63 -1.33 14.85 3.68
C VAL A 63 -2.44 13.92 3.20
N HIS A 64 -2.15 12.63 3.10
CA HIS A 64 -3.17 11.61 2.96
C HIS A 64 -3.69 11.26 4.34
N SER A 65 -4.99 11.38 4.60
CA SER A 65 -5.59 10.96 5.86
C SER A 65 -6.62 9.86 5.66
N ALA A 66 -6.63 8.85 6.55
CA ALA A 66 -7.65 7.80 6.53
C ALA A 66 -8.91 8.18 7.32
N THR A 67 -8.86 9.27 8.09
CA THR A 67 -10.07 9.98 8.50
C THR A 67 -10.58 10.73 7.28
N GLY A 68 -11.63 10.23 6.66
CA GLY A 68 -12.40 11.01 5.70
C GLY A 68 -12.87 12.32 6.34
N ASP A 69 -13.13 13.30 5.49
CA ASP A 69 -14.01 14.41 5.83
C ASP A 69 -15.30 13.83 6.46
N PRO A 70 -15.92 14.43 7.50
CA PRO A 70 -17.13 13.90 8.15
C PRO A 70 -18.40 13.88 7.26
N SER A 71 -18.25 14.01 5.94
CA SER A 71 -19.31 14.28 4.97
C SER A 71 -19.58 13.14 3.97
N ASP A 72 -18.87 12.00 4.04
CA ASP A 72 -19.15 10.77 3.26
C ASP A 72 -19.63 9.59 4.14
#